data_AF-A0A6J4VAZ3-F1
#
_entry.id   AF-A0A6J4VAZ3-F1
#
_cell.length_a   1.000
_cell.length_b   1.000
_cell.length_c   1.000
_cell.angle_alpha   90.00
_cell.angle_beta   90.00
_cell.angle_gamma   90.00
#
_symmetry.space_group_name_H-M   'P 1'
#
loop_
_entity.id
_entity.type
_entity.pdbx_description
1 polymer ?
#
loop_
_entity_poly.entity_id
_entity_poly.type
_entity_poly.pdbx_seq_one_letter_code
_entity_poly.pdbx_strand_id
1 'polypeptide(L)'
;MEDRAEFLSIAEVATLLGVHRNTVRNRVRAGRYKAHKVVTPQGETYAIERESLGVPLPDPTNEPPQSLSRPVRHNPDNPAQPAALVSPDQQAQADAIVQRLLAPFIAELGGVREELGRVKAQAEAKDETIAELRRRAEAAEAERDRLAVAQAAQDGAGAPEVPFEAQAPLPGVWRRFKRLLGR
;
A
#
# COMPACT_ATOMS: atom_id res chain seq x y z
N MET A 1 -24.41 -10.27 -26.84
CA MET A 1 -23.54 -10.82 -25.78
C MET A 1 -22.12 -10.47 -26.19
N GLU A 2 -21.59 -9.36 -25.68
CA GLU A 2 -20.21 -8.98 -25.94
C GLU A 2 -19.31 -9.90 -25.14
N ASP A 3 -18.71 -10.89 -25.82
CA ASP A 3 -17.52 -11.55 -25.31
C ASP A 3 -16.44 -10.47 -25.19
N ARG A 4 -16.29 -9.95 -23.97
CA ARG A 4 -15.16 -9.09 -23.63
C ARG A 4 -13.93 -9.99 -23.68
N ALA A 5 -13.25 -10.00 -24.81
CA ALA A 5 -11.96 -10.66 -24.97
C ALA A 5 -11.02 -10.12 -23.88
N GLU A 6 -10.88 -10.88 -22.81
CA GLU A 6 -10.05 -10.53 -21.67
C GLU A 6 -8.61 -10.79 -22.09
N PHE A 7 -7.81 -9.72 -22.15
CA PHE A 7 -6.41 -9.81 -22.51
C PHE A 7 -5.55 -9.87 -21.25
N LEU A 8 -4.73 -10.92 -21.15
CA LEU A 8 -3.87 -11.19 -20.02
C LEU A 8 -2.42 -10.94 -20.37
N SER A 9 -1.65 -10.40 -19.43
CA SER A 9 -0.21 -10.31 -19.53
C SER A 9 0.45 -11.70 -19.45
N ILE A 10 1.67 -11.82 -19.97
CA ILE A 10 2.49 -13.04 -19.84
C ILE A 10 2.59 -13.53 -18.39
N ALA A 11 2.67 -12.61 -17.43
CA ALA A 11 2.81 -12.94 -16.00
C ALA A 11 1.53 -13.56 -15.43
N GLU A 12 0.37 -12.98 -15.75
CA GLU A 12 -0.93 -13.50 -15.32
C GLU A 12 -1.20 -14.87 -15.93
N VAL A 13 -0.89 -15.04 -17.22
CA VAL A 13 -1.02 -16.34 -17.90
C VAL A 13 -0.10 -17.39 -17.29
N ALA A 14 1.12 -17.00 -16.89
CA ALA A 14 2.07 -17.90 -16.23
C ALA A 14 1.51 -18.42 -14.90
N THR A 15 0.93 -17.52 -14.09
CA THR A 15 0.27 -17.87 -12.82
C THR A 15 -0.95 -18.74 -13.07
N LEU A 16 -1.83 -18.36 -14.00
CA LEU A 16 -3.07 -19.08 -14.28
C LEU A 16 -2.81 -20.52 -14.76
N LEU A 17 -1.77 -20.73 -15.56
CA LEU A 17 -1.41 -22.04 -16.09
C LEU A 17 -0.43 -22.82 -15.20
N GLY A 18 0.08 -22.23 -14.12
CA GLY A 18 1.12 -22.81 -13.29
C GLY A 18 2.42 -23.12 -14.05
N VAL A 19 2.77 -22.30 -15.06
CA VAL A 19 3.97 -22.50 -15.89
C VAL A 19 4.90 -21.30 -15.81
N HIS A 20 6.18 -21.49 -16.12
CA HIS A 20 7.16 -20.40 -16.13
C HIS A 20 6.88 -19.37 -17.25
N ARG A 21 7.16 -18.08 -17.00
CA ARG A 21 6.96 -16.97 -17.95
C ARG A 21 7.64 -17.20 -19.30
N ASN A 22 8.83 -17.81 -19.29
CA ASN A 22 9.57 -18.13 -20.51
C ASN A 22 8.83 -19.17 -21.38
N THR A 23 8.15 -20.12 -20.74
CA THR A 23 7.32 -21.12 -21.42
C THR A 23 6.14 -20.45 -22.11
N VAL A 24 5.49 -19.48 -21.46
CA VAL A 24 4.42 -18.68 -22.08
C VAL A 24 4.96 -17.90 -23.29
N ARG A 25 6.10 -17.22 -23.16
CA ARG A 25 6.75 -16.48 -24.26
C ARG A 25 7.09 -17.40 -25.44
N ASN A 26 7.58 -18.60 -25.18
CA ASN A 26 7.86 -19.60 -26.22
C ASN A 26 6.58 -20.07 -26.92
N ARG A 27 5.48 -20.25 -26.19
CA ARG A 27 4.18 -20.64 -26.76
C ARG A 27 3.56 -19.54 -27.63
N VAL A 28 3.71 -18.27 -27.22
CA VAL A 28 3.35 -17.11 -28.04
C VAL A 28 4.18 -17.06 -29.32
N ARG A 29 5.51 -17.21 -29.22
CA ARG A 29 6.40 -17.27 -30.40
C ARG A 29 6.10 -18.44 -31.33
N ALA A 30 5.69 -19.57 -30.76
CA ALA A 30 5.26 -20.75 -31.51
C ALA A 30 3.83 -20.63 -32.08
N GLY A 31 3.16 -19.49 -31.90
CA GLY A 31 1.82 -19.23 -32.43
C GLY A 31 0.69 -20.02 -31.76
N ARG A 32 0.93 -20.65 -30.60
CA ARG A 32 -0.10 -21.43 -29.89
C ARG A 32 -1.13 -20.58 -29.16
N TYR A 33 -0.77 -19.33 -28.85
CA TYR A 33 -1.66 -18.37 -28.20
C TYR A 33 -1.82 -17.16 -29.10
N LYS A 34 -3.05 -16.66 -29.22
CA LYS A 34 -3.31 -15.40 -29.89
C LYS A 34 -2.86 -14.28 -28.97
N ALA A 35 -1.82 -13.56 -29.38
CA ALA A 35 -1.23 -12.51 -28.58
C ALA A 35 -0.96 -11.29 -29.45
N HIS A 36 -1.21 -10.11 -28.89
CA HIS A 36 -0.90 -8.83 -29.52
C HIS A 36 0.19 -8.12 -28.73
N LYS A 37 1.05 -7.40 -29.44
CA LYS A 37 2.13 -6.64 -28.83
C LYS A 37 1.58 -5.30 -28.36
N VAL A 38 1.68 -5.03 -27.06
CA VAL A 38 1.22 -3.81 -26.41
C VAL A 38 2.40 -3.05 -25.87
N VAL A 39 2.47 -1.76 -26.17
CA VAL A 39 3.46 -0.86 -25.58
C VAL A 39 2.88 -0.33 -24.28
N THR A 40 3.51 -0.68 -23.16
CA THR A 40 3.17 -0.15 -21.84
C THR A 40 4.19 0.92 -21.44
N PRO A 41 3.90 1.77 -20.44
CA PRO A 41 4.87 2.73 -19.91
C PRO A 41 6.19 2.09 -19.41
N GLN A 42 6.16 0.78 -19.12
CA GLN A 42 7.29 -0.02 -18.62
C GLN A 42 8.00 -0.81 -19.73
N GLY A 43 7.55 -0.70 -20.99
CA GLY A 43 8.12 -1.37 -22.16
C GLY A 43 7.12 -2.19 -22.95
N GLU A 44 7.62 -2.89 -23.97
CA GLU A 44 6.82 -3.74 -24.84
C GLU A 44 6.47 -5.08 -24.16
N THR A 45 5.18 -5.40 -24.07
CA THR A 45 4.68 -6.67 -23.53
C THR A 45 3.72 -7.35 -24.51
N TYR A 46 3.47 -8.63 -24.31
CA TYR A 46 2.45 -9.35 -25.08
C TYR A 46 1.20 -9.48 -24.22
N ALA A 47 0.08 -9.10 -24.80
CA ALA A 47 -1.25 -9.28 -24.23
C ALA A 47 -1.93 -10.45 -24.98
N ILE A 48 -2.24 -11.49 -24.22
CA ILE A 48 -2.67 -12.80 -24.72
C ILE A 48 -4.18 -12.92 -24.51
N GLU A 49 -4.91 -13.33 -25.54
CA GLU A 49 -6.34 -13.60 -25.44
C GLU A 49 -6.60 -14.79 -24.51
N ARG A 50 -7.42 -14.58 -23.49
CA ARG A 50 -7.74 -15.60 -22.49
C ARG A 50 -8.45 -16.82 -23.08
N GLU A 51 -9.30 -16.62 -24.09
CA GLU A 51 -9.98 -17.69 -24.84
C GLU A 51 -9.00 -18.63 -25.54
N SER A 52 -7.85 -18.09 -26.01
CA SER A 52 -6.82 -18.90 -26.66
C SER A 52 -6.09 -19.86 -25.71
N LEU A 53 -6.27 -19.69 -24.40
CA LEU A 53 -5.63 -20.52 -23.36
C LEU A 53 -6.40 -21.81 -23.09
N GLY A 54 -7.70 -21.87 -23.45
CA GLY A 54 -8.57 -23.04 -23.22
C GLY A 54 -8.80 -23.36 -21.73
N VAL A 55 -8.68 -22.36 -20.84
CA VAL A 55 -8.84 -22.53 -19.39
C VAL A 55 -10.27 -22.15 -18.98
N PRO A 56 -11.02 -23.00 -18.24
CA PRO A 56 -12.33 -22.64 -17.70
C PRO A 56 -12.24 -21.45 -16.73
N LEU A 57 -13.30 -20.65 -16.62
CA LEU A 57 -13.36 -19.56 -15.62
C LEU A 57 -13.08 -20.12 -14.21
N PRO A 58 -12.12 -19.56 -13.44
CA PRO A 58 -11.93 -19.94 -12.06
C PRO A 58 -13.13 -19.42 -11.26
N ASP A 59 -13.88 -20.35 -10.68
CA ASP A 59 -14.94 -20.07 -9.72
C ASP A 59 -14.28 -19.73 -8.38
N PRO A 60 -14.42 -18.50 -7.85
CA PRO A 60 -13.65 -18.03 -6.68
C PRO A 60 -14.04 -18.72 -5.37
N THR A 61 -15.01 -19.63 -5.39
CA THR A 61 -15.52 -20.33 -4.21
C THR A 61 -14.92 -21.72 -3.99
N ASN A 62 -14.05 -22.21 -4.88
CA ASN A 62 -13.56 -23.59 -4.81
C ASN A 62 -12.09 -23.74 -5.17
N GLU A 63 -11.18 -23.30 -4.28
CA GLU A 63 -9.79 -23.75 -4.30
C GLU A 63 -9.37 -24.34 -2.95
N PRO A 64 -9.00 -25.64 -2.87
CA PRO A 64 -8.03 -26.08 -1.89
C PRO A 64 -6.64 -25.54 -2.28
N PRO A 65 -5.76 -25.25 -1.30
CA PRO A 65 -4.42 -24.76 -1.60
C PRO A 65 -3.68 -25.76 -2.48
N GLN A 66 -3.26 -25.34 -3.67
CA GLN A 66 -2.42 -26.18 -4.52
C GLN A 66 -1.08 -26.42 -3.83
N SER A 67 -0.99 -27.56 -3.16
CA SER A 67 0.24 -28.13 -2.67
C SER A 67 1.21 -28.31 -3.83
N LEU A 68 2.37 -27.67 -3.75
CA LEU A 68 3.50 -27.88 -4.66
C LEU A 68 4.11 -29.29 -4.53
N SER A 69 3.52 -30.19 -3.75
CA SER A 69 3.92 -31.60 -3.65
C SER A 69 3.31 -32.42 -4.78
N ARG A 70 3.73 -32.19 -6.02
CA ARG A 70 3.56 -33.20 -7.07
C ARG A 70 4.81 -34.08 -7.08
N PRO A 71 4.77 -35.31 -6.51
CA PRO A 71 5.85 -36.25 -6.75
C PRO A 71 5.89 -36.55 -8.26
N VAL A 72 7.04 -36.32 -8.86
CA VAL A 72 7.33 -36.72 -10.24
C VAL A 72 7.12 -38.23 -10.30
N ARG A 73 6.07 -38.68 -10.99
CA ARG A 73 5.86 -40.11 -11.26
C ARG A 73 6.91 -40.53 -12.28
N HIS A 74 7.91 -41.27 -11.84
CA HIS A 74 8.87 -41.90 -12.72
C HIS A 74 8.17 -43.02 -13.51
N ASN A 75 8.15 -42.90 -14.84
CA ASN A 75 7.76 -43.99 -15.73
C ASN A 75 9.02 -44.82 -16.01
N PRO A 76 9.09 -46.11 -15.64
CA PRO A 76 10.29 -46.92 -15.80
C PRO A 76 10.65 -47.23 -17.26
N ASP A 77 9.74 -47.01 -18.21
CA ASP A 77 9.90 -47.43 -19.61
C ASP A 77 10.40 -46.35 -20.58
N ASN A 78 10.94 -45.22 -20.11
CA ASN A 78 11.45 -44.15 -20.99
C ASN A 78 12.99 -44.04 -20.97
N PRO A 79 13.71 -44.60 -21.95
CA PRO A 79 15.18 -44.61 -22.00
C PRO A 79 15.81 -43.26 -22.37
N ALA A 80 15.02 -42.22 -22.64
CA ALA A 80 15.51 -40.88 -23.01
C ALA A 80 15.68 -39.92 -21.82
N GLN A 81 15.39 -40.35 -20.59
CA GLN A 81 15.64 -39.55 -19.39
C GLN A 81 16.99 -39.95 -18.77
N PRO A 82 17.99 -39.05 -18.68
CA PRO A 82 19.20 -39.35 -17.93
C PRO A 82 18.79 -39.60 -16.47
N ALA A 83 18.99 -40.82 -16.01
CA ALA A 83 18.78 -41.24 -14.63
C ALA A 83 19.77 -40.48 -13.72
N ALA A 84 19.40 -39.28 -13.29
CA ALA A 84 20.06 -38.64 -12.16
C ALA A 84 19.49 -39.28 -10.88
N LEU A 85 20.00 -40.47 -10.56
CA LEU A 85 20.01 -40.98 -9.20
C LEU A 85 20.87 -40.02 -8.37
N VAL A 86 20.29 -38.91 -7.92
CA VAL A 86 20.97 -38.04 -6.96
C VAL A 86 21.03 -38.82 -5.66
N SER A 87 22.23 -39.23 -5.25
CA SER A 87 22.40 -39.95 -3.98
C SER A 87 21.91 -39.07 -2.82
N PRO A 88 21.37 -39.65 -1.74
CA PRO A 88 20.91 -38.87 -0.57
C PRO A 88 21.99 -37.92 -0.02
N ASP A 89 23.27 -38.30 -0.13
CA ASP A 89 24.40 -37.45 0.24
C ASP A 89 24.56 -36.22 -0.67
N GLN A 90 24.29 -36.36 -1.97
CA GLN A 90 24.33 -35.23 -2.91
C GLN A 90 23.16 -34.28 -2.68
N GLN A 91 22.00 -34.80 -2.26
CA GLN A 91 20.85 -33.99 -1.89
C GLN A 91 21.12 -33.22 -0.58
N ALA A 92 21.70 -33.86 0.43
CA ALA A 92 22.11 -33.19 1.67
C ALA A 92 23.15 -32.09 1.42
N GLN A 93 24.10 -32.31 0.49
CA GLN A 93 25.06 -31.29 0.08
C GLN A 93 24.40 -30.12 -0.65
N ALA A 94 23.44 -30.40 -1.54
CA ALA A 94 22.67 -29.36 -2.22
C ALA A 94 21.86 -28.53 -1.21
N ASP A 95 21.20 -29.17 -0.25
CA ASP A 95 20.43 -28.50 0.80
C ASP A 95 21.34 -27.64 1.69
N ALA A 96 22.54 -28.11 2.04
CA ALA A 96 23.51 -27.33 2.81
C ALA A 96 23.97 -26.07 2.06
N ILE A 97 24.20 -26.17 0.75
CA ILE A 97 24.54 -25.01 -0.09
C ILE A 97 23.38 -24.03 -0.15
N VAL A 98 22.15 -24.53 -0.37
CA VAL A 98 20.95 -23.70 -0.40
C VAL A 98 20.74 -22.99 0.93
N GLN A 99 20.86 -23.69 2.06
CA GLN A 99 20.73 -23.09 3.38
C GLN A 99 21.79 -22.01 3.62
N ARG A 100 23.05 -22.24 3.21
CA ARG A 100 24.11 -21.24 3.34
C ARG A 100 23.83 -19.99 2.49
N LEU A 101 23.25 -20.15 1.30
CA LEU A 101 22.88 -19.05 0.42
C LEU A 101 21.64 -18.29 0.93
N LEU A 102 20.67 -18.99 1.51
CA LEU A 102 19.41 -18.40 1.99
C LEU A 102 19.50 -17.81 3.40
N ALA A 103 20.42 -18.30 4.24
CA ALA A 103 20.62 -17.83 5.61
C ALA A 103 20.66 -16.29 5.76
N PRO A 104 21.43 -15.51 4.96
CA PRO A 104 21.44 -14.06 5.09
C PRO A 104 20.07 -13.44 4.78
N PHE A 105 19.36 -13.92 3.75
CA PHE A 105 18.04 -13.41 3.39
C PHE A 105 16.99 -13.72 4.46
N ILE A 106 17.05 -14.90 5.08
CA ILE A 106 16.15 -15.27 6.18
C ILE A 106 16.40 -14.35 7.38
N ALA A 107 17.65 -14.05 7.69
CA ALA A 107 18.01 -13.12 8.75
C ALA A 107 17.52 -11.69 8.45
N GLU A 108 17.73 -11.21 7.22
CA GLU A 108 17.23 -9.91 6.76
C GLU A 108 15.70 -9.83 6.82
N LEU A 109 14.98 -10.85 6.35
CA LEU A 109 13.52 -10.91 6.45
C LEU A 109 13.03 -10.91 7.90
N GLY A 110 13.76 -11.57 8.80
CA GLY A 110 13.52 -11.49 10.25
C GLY A 110 13.65 -10.07 10.76
N GLY A 111 14.73 -9.37 10.41
CA GLY A 111 14.96 -7.98 10.77
C GLY A 111 13.91 -7.02 10.22
N VAL A 112 13.57 -7.14 8.94
CA VAL A 112 12.53 -6.32 8.30
C VAL A 112 11.16 -6.55 8.95
N ARG A 113 10.81 -7.80 9.26
CA ARG A 113 9.56 -8.11 9.97
C ARG A 113 9.52 -7.45 11.34
N GLU A 114 10.63 -7.47 12.08
CA GLU A 114 10.72 -6.85 13.39
C GLU A 114 10.61 -5.32 13.30
N GLU A 115 11.31 -4.70 12.36
CA GLU A 115 11.23 -3.25 12.10
C GLU A 115 9.80 -2.84 11.74
N LEU A 116 9.14 -3.58 10.86
CA LEU A 116 7.77 -3.33 10.47
C LEU A 116 6.80 -3.48 11.65
N GLY A 117 7.08 -4.40 12.58
CA GLY A 117 6.38 -4.51 13.85
C GLY A 117 6.54 -3.25 14.73
N ARG A 118 7.76 -2.74 14.87
CA ARG A 118 8.03 -1.51 15.63
C ARG A 118 7.35 -0.29 15.01
N VAL A 119 7.40 -0.16 13.69
CA VAL A 119 6.77 0.96 12.96
C VAL A 119 5.25 0.93 13.15
N LYS A 120 4.62 -0.24 13.08
CA LYS A 120 3.18 -0.38 13.34
C LYS A 120 2.81 0.01 14.76
N ALA A 121 3.54 -0.49 15.75
CA ALA A 121 3.31 -0.12 17.15
C ALA A 121 3.49 1.40 17.38
N GLN A 122 4.46 2.02 16.72
CA GLN A 122 4.67 3.47 16.79
C GLN A 122 3.53 4.24 16.11
N ALA A 123 2.99 3.74 14.99
CA ALA A 123 1.86 4.36 14.32
C ALA A 123 0.60 4.30 15.19
N GLU A 124 0.30 3.14 15.78
CA GLU A 124 -0.82 2.97 16.70
C GLU A 124 -0.73 3.91 17.90
N ALA A 125 0.44 4.00 18.55
CA ALA A 125 0.65 4.91 19.67
C ALA A 125 0.49 6.40 19.29
N LYS A 126 0.90 6.78 18.07
CA LYS A 126 0.70 8.13 17.55
C LYS A 126 -0.78 8.41 17.29
N ASP A 127 -1.51 7.46 16.72
CA ASP A 127 -2.94 7.60 16.45
C ASP A 127 -3.74 7.75 17.76
N GLU A 128 -3.38 6.99 18.80
CA GLU A 128 -3.94 7.15 20.15
C GLU A 128 -3.67 8.55 20.71
N THR A 129 -2.43 9.02 20.59
CA THR A 129 -2.04 10.37 21.06
C THR A 129 -2.81 11.45 20.31
N ILE A 130 -2.95 11.33 18.98
CA ILE A 130 -3.72 12.26 18.16
C ILE A 130 -5.19 12.25 18.56
N ALA A 131 -5.78 11.08 18.80
CA ALA A 131 -7.16 10.94 19.24
C ALA A 131 -7.40 11.55 20.63
N GLU A 132 -6.45 11.42 21.55
CA GLU A 132 -6.51 12.08 22.85
C GLU A 132 -6.40 13.60 22.72
N LEU A 133 -5.43 14.10 21.95
CA LEU A 133 -5.25 15.53 21.73
C LEU A 133 -6.46 16.17 21.08
N ARG A 134 -7.09 15.51 20.10
CA ARG A 134 -8.34 15.96 19.48
C ARG A 134 -9.47 16.06 20.50
N ARG A 135 -9.67 15.05 21.35
CA ARG A 135 -10.68 15.08 22.41
C ARG A 135 -10.46 16.23 23.40
N ARG A 136 -9.21 16.50 23.77
CA ARG A 136 -8.87 17.63 24.65
C ARG A 136 -9.12 18.98 23.97
N ALA A 137 -8.79 19.11 22.69
CA ALA A 137 -9.04 20.33 21.93
C ALA A 137 -10.54 20.61 21.82
N GLU A 138 -11.34 19.61 21.45
CA GLU A 138 -12.81 19.72 21.37
C GLU A 138 -13.43 20.11 22.73
N ALA A 139 -12.97 19.51 23.82
CA ALA A 139 -13.45 19.86 25.16
C ALA A 139 -13.09 21.31 25.55
N ALA A 140 -11.89 21.77 25.19
CA ALA A 140 -11.46 23.15 25.45
C ALA A 140 -12.23 24.16 24.60
N GLU A 141 -12.52 23.84 23.33
CA GLU A 141 -13.35 24.66 22.45
C GLU A 141 -14.78 24.77 22.96
N ALA A 142 -15.39 23.65 23.36
CA ALA A 142 -16.73 23.65 23.93
C ALA A 142 -16.84 24.50 25.20
N GLU A 143 -15.81 24.48 26.05
CA GLU A 143 -15.79 25.32 27.25
C GLU A 143 -15.63 26.81 26.92
N ARG A 144 -14.79 27.14 25.93
CA ARG A 144 -14.69 28.53 25.44
C ARG A 144 -16.01 29.04 24.88
N ASP A 145 -16.72 28.22 24.11
CA ASP A 145 -18.01 28.58 23.54
C ASP A 145 -19.06 28.80 24.64
N ARG A 146 -19.08 27.94 25.67
CA ARG A 146 -19.95 28.13 26.86
C ARG A 146 -19.65 29.44 27.58
N LEU A 147 -18.38 29.74 27.82
CA LEU A 147 -17.97 30.98 28.46
C LEU A 147 -18.33 32.20 27.60
N ALA A 148 -18.15 32.12 26.29
CA ALA A 148 -18.52 33.20 25.35
C ALA A 148 -20.03 33.46 25.36
N VAL A 149 -20.86 32.41 25.37
CA VAL A 149 -22.32 32.56 25.49
C VAL A 149 -22.72 33.15 26.85
N ALA A 150 -22.09 32.71 27.94
CA ALA A 150 -22.35 33.24 29.28
C ALA A 150 -21.95 34.72 29.41
N GLN A 151 -20.80 35.11 28.85
CA GLN A 151 -20.35 36.50 28.79
C GLN A 151 -21.29 37.36 27.94
N ALA A 152 -21.69 36.90 26.75
CA ALA A 152 -22.64 37.61 25.90
C ALA A 152 -24.00 37.83 26.59
N ALA A 153 -24.46 36.88 27.42
CA ALA A 153 -25.67 37.03 28.22
C ALA A 153 -25.51 38.06 29.36
N GLN A 154 -24.32 38.17 29.96
CA GLN A 154 -24.02 39.19 30.98
C GLN A 154 -23.88 40.58 30.37
N ASP A 155 -23.18 40.71 29.24
CA ASP A 155 -22.98 41.97 28.53
C ASP A 155 -24.29 42.50 27.91
N GLY A 156 -25.19 41.60 27.49
CA GLY A 156 -26.54 41.97 27.03
C GLY A 156 -27.50 42.41 28.13
N ALA A 157 -27.23 42.08 29.39
CA ALA A 157 -28.00 42.52 30.56
C ALA A 157 -27.46 43.80 31.20
N GLY A 158 -26.22 44.19 30.87
CA GLY A 158 -25.59 45.42 31.31
C GLY A 158 -25.75 46.54 30.28
N ALA A 159 -26.95 47.11 30.17
CA ALA A 159 -27.07 48.46 29.61
C ALA A 159 -26.57 49.46 30.66
N PRO A 160 -25.56 50.27 30.35
CA PRO A 160 -25.54 51.64 30.82
C PRO A 160 -26.09 52.53 29.71
N GLU A 161 -27.33 52.97 29.89
CA GLU A 161 -27.71 54.30 29.44
C GLU A 161 -26.73 55.31 30.04
N VAL A 162 -25.88 55.89 29.21
CA VAL A 162 -25.46 57.28 29.38
C VAL A 162 -25.13 57.86 28.01
N PRO A 163 -25.86 58.88 27.53
CA PRO A 163 -25.48 59.60 26.33
C PRO A 163 -24.26 60.46 26.67
N PHE A 164 -23.07 60.06 26.20
CA PHE A 164 -21.90 60.93 26.27
C PHE A 164 -22.02 62.02 25.21
N GLU A 165 -22.47 63.17 25.69
CA GLU A 165 -22.42 64.47 25.05
C GLU A 165 -21.07 64.69 24.33
N ALA A 166 -21.14 65.21 23.10
CA ALA A 166 -19.99 65.51 22.28
C ALA A 166 -19.03 66.50 22.98
N GLN A 167 -17.84 66.03 23.38
CA GLN A 167 -16.70 66.89 23.68
C GLN A 167 -15.56 66.64 22.70
N ALA A 168 -15.21 67.70 21.98
CA ALA A 168 -14.22 67.78 20.93
C ALA A 168 -12.81 67.32 21.40
N PRO A 169 -11.97 66.75 20.51
CA PRO A 169 -10.61 66.39 20.86
C PRO A 169 -9.74 67.64 21.02
N LEU A 170 -9.16 67.82 22.21
CA LEU A 170 -8.17 68.85 22.50
C LEU A 170 -6.94 68.68 21.58
N PRO A 171 -6.45 69.76 20.92
CA PRO A 171 -5.27 69.70 20.08
C PRO A 171 -4.02 69.80 20.96
N GLY A 172 -3.19 68.75 21.02
CA GLY A 172 -1.88 68.96 21.66
C GLY A 172 -0.97 67.78 21.95
N VAL A 173 -1.46 66.53 21.94
CA VAL A 173 -0.62 65.41 22.46
C VAL A 173 0.18 64.68 21.37
N TRP A 174 -0.20 64.82 20.09
CA TRP A 174 0.48 64.15 18.97
C TRP A 174 1.81 64.80 18.51
N ARG A 175 2.21 65.96 19.06
CA ARG A 175 3.48 66.63 18.69
C ARG A 175 4.72 66.10 19.43
N ARG A 176 4.58 65.16 20.39
CA ARG A 176 5.73 64.59 21.12
C ARG A 176 6.19 63.21 20.64
N PHE A 177 5.38 62.46 19.90
CA PHE A 177 5.75 61.11 19.44
C PHE A 177 6.36 61.07 18.03
N LYS A 178 6.22 62.13 17.23
CA LYS A 178 6.76 62.18 15.84
C LYS A 178 8.21 62.69 15.75
N ARG A 179 8.95 62.73 16.88
CA ARG A 179 10.37 63.13 16.94
C ARG A 179 11.32 61.96 17.26
N LEU A 180 10.82 60.72 17.21
CA LEU A 180 11.58 59.49 17.46
C LEU A 180 11.62 58.52 16.27
N LEU A 181 11.04 58.89 15.12
CA LEU A 181 11.16 58.18 13.85
C LEU A 181 11.46 59.20 12.75
N GLY A 182 12.73 59.57 12.65
CA GLY A 182 13.29 60.31 11.53
C GLY A 182 14.50 59.56 10.99
N ARG A 183 14.31 58.84 9.88
CA ARG A 183 15.28 58.79 8.78
C ARG A 183 14.58 58.37 7.50
#